data_AF-A0A9D2AEP4-F1
#
_entry.id   AF-A0A9D2AEP4-F1
#
_cell.length_a   1.000
_cell.length_b   1.000
_cell.length_c   1.000
_cell.angle_alpha   90.00
_cell.angle_beta   90.00
_cell.angle_gamma   90.00
#
_symmetry.space_group_name_H-M   'P 1'
#
loop_
_entity.id
_entity.type
_entity.pdbx_description
1 polymer ?
#
loop_
_entity_poly.entity_id
_entity_poly.type
_entity_poly.pdbx_seq_one_letter_code
_entity_poly.pdbx_strand_id
1 'polypeptide(L)' 'MEEGELAQTLRDAGCTEEAAAALMADVRDPRRLLELLARHRAALLDEVHRCEKKIDCLDYLVYRIKQNQQKRED' A
#
# COMPACT_ATOMS: atom_id res chain seq x y z
N MET A 1 21.35 13.97 -5.39
CA MET A 1 20.40 13.86 -4.26
C MET A 1 21.24 13.82 -3.00
N GLU A 2 20.97 14.72 -2.07
CA GLU A 2 21.57 14.67 -0.74
C GLU A 2 20.91 13.53 0.06
N GLU A 3 21.63 12.90 1.01
CA GLU A 3 21.10 11.77 1.80
C GLU A 3 19.80 12.14 2.54
N GLY A 4 19.69 13.39 3.02
CA GLY A 4 18.48 13.88 3.69
C GLY A 4 17.25 13.95 2.77
N GLU A 5 17.44 14.34 1.51
CA GLU A 5 16.36 14.43 0.51
C GLU A 5 15.86 13.04 0.10
N LEU A 6 16.79 12.09 -0.06
CA LEU A 6 16.45 10.69 -0.33
C LEU A 6 15.70 10.07 0.84
N ALA A 7 16.18 10.25 2.08
CA ALA A 7 15.53 9.73 3.27
C ALA A 7 14.09 10.23 3.42
N GLN A 8 13.86 11.52 3.14
CA GLN A 8 12.52 12.11 3.19
C GLN A 8 11.62 11.52 2.10
N THR A 9 12.12 11.42 0.86
CA THR A 9 11.37 10.82 -0.25
C THR A 9 10.97 9.37 0.05
N LEU A 10 11.85 8.60 0.69
CA LEU A 10 11.56 7.22 1.08
C LEU A 10 10.48 7.15 2.17
N ARG A 11 10.53 8.03 3.17
CA ARG A 11 9.48 8.14 4.20
C ARG A 11 8.13 8.54 3.60
N ASP A 12 8.12 9.52 2.71
CA ASP A 12 6.90 9.98 2.04
C ASP A 12 6.32 8.90 1.12
N ALA A 13 7.17 8.02 0.56
CA ALA A 13 6.76 6.83 -0.17
C ALA A 13 6.26 5.67 0.72
N GLY A 14 6.14 5.89 2.04
CA GLY A 14 5.68 4.89 3.00
C GLY A 14 6.69 3.78 3.27
N CYS A 15 7.99 4.00 2.99
CA CYS A 15 9.03 3.08 3.46
C CYS A 15 9.14 3.18 4.98
N THR A 16 9.23 2.04 5.65
CA THR A 16 9.54 2.02 7.08
C THR A 16 10.97 2.52 7.33
N GLU A 17 11.29 2.89 8.57
CA GLU A 17 12.65 3.35 8.90
C GLU A 17 13.69 2.27 8.58
N GLU A 18 13.37 0.99 8.76
CA GLU A 18 14.25 -0.13 8.42
C GLU A 18 14.44 -0.27 6.91
N ALA A 19 13.36 -0.14 6.12
CA ALA A 19 13.43 -0.18 4.66
C ALA A 19 14.22 1.02 4.11
N ALA A 20 14.00 2.22 4.67
CA ALA A 20 14.72 3.42 4.31
C ALA A 20 16.22 3.32 4.66
N ALA A 21 16.56 2.79 5.83
CA ALA A 21 17.95 2.56 6.22
C ALA A 21 18.66 1.53 5.30
N ALA A 22 17.98 0.45 4.93
CA ALA A 22 18.52 -0.54 3.99
C ALA A 22 18.75 0.06 2.59
N LEU A 23 17.81 0.88 2.11
CA LEU A 23 17.92 1.59 0.84
C LEU A 23 19.07 2.62 0.84
N MET A 24 19.25 3.35 1.94
CA MET A 24 20.35 4.30 2.09
C MET A 24 21.73 3.62 2.19
N ALA A 25 21.82 2.43 2.79
CA ALA A 25 23.08 1.67 2.86
C ALA A 25 23.57 1.20 1.47
N ASP A 26 22.64 0.94 0.54
CA ASP A 26 22.94 0.45 -0.81
C ASP A 26 22.91 1.56 -1.90
N VAL A 27 22.88 2.84 -1.52
CA VAL A 27 22.80 4.01 -2.44
C VAL A 27 23.83 4.01 -3.57
N ARG A 28 24.96 3.32 -3.39
CA ARG A 28 26.04 3.23 -4.38
C ARG A 28 25.71 2.33 -5.57
N ASP A 29 24.67 1.50 -5.50
CA ASP A 29 24.19 0.67 -6.60
C ASP A 29 22.74 1.05 -7.01
N PRO A 30 22.59 1.86 -8.08
CA PRO A 30 21.28 2.27 -8.57
C PRO A 30 20.36 1.11 -8.97
N ARG A 31 20.90 -0.03 -9.42
CA ARG A 31 20.07 -1.17 -9.86
C ARG A 31 19.40 -1.84 -8.67
N ARG A 32 20.16 -2.04 -7.60
CA ARG A 32 19.66 -2.64 -6.36
C ARG A 32 18.64 -1.73 -5.67
N LEU A 33 18.88 -0.42 -5.69
CA LEU A 33 17.93 0.57 -5.20
C LEU A 33 16.59 0.50 -5.95
N LEU A 34 16.63 0.47 -7.29
CA LEU A 34 15.43 0.34 -8.12
C LEU A 34 14.68 -0.98 -7.85
N GLU A 35 15.40 -2.09 -7.67
CA GLU A 35 14.78 -3.38 -7.35
C GLU A 35 14.06 -3.36 -6.00
N LEU A 36 14.69 -2.78 -4.96
CA LEU A 36 14.06 -2.65 -3.65
C LEU A 36 12.82 -1.75 -3.69
N LEU A 37 12.87 -0.62 -4.42
CA LEU A 37 11.71 0.24 -4.63
C LEU A 37 10.57 -0.46 -5.38
N ALA A 38 10.89 -1.29 -6.38
CA ALA A 38 9.90 -2.06 -7.12
C ALA A 38 9.19 -3.09 -6.20
N ARG A 39 9.94 -3.75 -5.32
CA ARG A 39 9.37 -4.66 -4.31
C ARG A 39 8.47 -3.94 -3.32
N HIS A 40 8.90 -2.77 -2.82
CA HIS A 40 8.08 -1.94 -1.94
C HIS A 40 6.76 -1.51 -2.61
N ARG A 41 6.83 -1.06 -3.86
CA ARG A 41 5.65 -0.73 -4.66
C ARG A 41 4.70 -1.91 -4.81
N ALA A 42 5.22 -3.12 -5.06
CA ALA A 42 4.39 -4.32 -5.16
C ALA A 42 3.67 -4.63 -3.84
N ALA A 43 4.35 -4.51 -2.70
CA ALA A 43 3.75 -4.72 -1.38
C ALA A 43 2.64 -3.70 -1.08
N LEU A 44 2.83 -2.42 -1.44
CA LEU A 44 1.79 -1.39 -1.31
C LEU A 44 0.56 -1.72 -2.15
N LEU A 45 0.76 -2.15 -3.40
CA LEU A 45 -0.34 -2.57 -4.27
C LEU A 45 -1.08 -3.79 -3.72
N ASP A 46 -0.36 -4.76 -3.16
CA ASP A 46 -0.99 -5.91 -2.52
C ASP A 46 -1.86 -5.51 -1.32
N GLU A 47 -1.44 -4.54 -0.53
CA GLU A 47 -2.23 -4.03 0.59
C GLU A 47 -3.48 -3.28 0.10
N VAL A 48 -3.36 -2.48 -0.97
CA VAL A 48 -4.50 -1.84 -1.64
C VAL A 48 -5.50 -2.90 -2.11
N HIS A 49 -5.06 -3.90 -2.88
CA HIS A 49 -5.93 -4.97 -3.36
C HIS A 49 -6.58 -5.77 -2.23
N ARG A 50 -5.90 -5.94 -1.09
CA ARG A 50 -6.48 -6.57 0.11
C ARG A 50 -7.56 -5.69 0.74
N CYS A 51 -7.33 -4.39 0.82
CA CYS A 51 -8.30 -3.44 1.34
C CYS A 51 -9.53 -3.34 0.43
N GLU A 52 -9.34 -3.27 -0.88
CA GLU A 52 -10.42 -3.27 -1.88
C GLU A 52 -11.31 -4.51 -1.71
N LYS A 53 -10.73 -5.71 -1.63
CA LYS A 53 -11.50 -6.95 -1.40
C LYS A 53 -12.34 -6.93 -0.13
N LYS A 54 -11.81 -6.32 0.95
CA LYS A 54 -12.55 -6.17 2.21
C LYS A 54 -13.73 -5.20 2.03
N ILE A 55 -13.52 -4.10 1.32
CA ILE A 55 -14.55 -3.10 1.02
C ILE A 55 -15.66 -3.73 0.16
N ASP A 56 -15.31 -4.45 -0.91
CA ASP A 56 -16.27 -5.15 -1.78
C ASP A 56 -17.16 -6.11 -0.97
N CYS A 57 -16.57 -6.86 -0.04
CA CYS A 57 -17.31 -7.77 0.82
C CYS A 57 -18.27 -7.02 1.76
N LEU A 58 -17.84 -5.88 2.31
CA LEU A 58 -18.68 -5.04 3.17
C LEU A 58 -19.83 -4.41 2.37
N ASP A 59 -19.56 -3.89 1.18
CA ASP A 59 -20.56 -3.29 0.29
C ASP A 59 -21.62 -4.30 -0.12
N TYR A 60 -21.20 -5.53 -0.46
CA TYR A 60 -22.12 -6.62 -0.74
C TYR A 60 -23.00 -6.95 0.48
N LEU A 61 -22.43 -7.02 1.68
CA LEU A 61 -23.18 -7.26 2.91
C LEU A 61 -24.22 -6.16 3.15
N VAL A 62 -23.82 -4.89 3.02
CA VAL A 62 -24.72 -3.74 3.17
C VAL A 62 -25.85 -3.80 2.15
N TYR A 63 -25.55 -4.11 0.89
CA TYR A 63 -26.57 -4.27 -0.16
C TYR A 63 -27.58 -5.37 0.19
N ARG A 64 -27.11 -6.53 0.66
CA ARG A 64 -27.99 -7.65 1.07
C ARG A 64 -28.90 -7.28 2.23
N ILE A 65 -28.40 -6.54 3.22
CA ILE A 65 -29.21 -6.06 4.34
C ILE A 65 -30.30 -5.11 3.85
N LYS A 66 -29.94 -4.12 3.03
CA LYS A 66 -30.90 -3.15 2.44
C LYS A 66 -31.98 -3.84 1.62
N GLN A 67 -31.61 -4.81 0.77
CA GLN A 67 -32.59 -5.57 -0.01
C GLN A 67 -33.59 -6.35 0.86
N ASN A 68 -33.11 -6.95 1.95
CA ASN A 68 -33.98 -7.71 2.85
C ASN A 68 -34.92 -6.82 3.65
N GLN A 69 -34.54 -5.56 3.91
CA GLN A 69 -35.44 -4.57 4.52
C GLN A 69 -36.55 -4.17 3.55
N GLN A 70 -36.21 -3.86 2.29
CA GLN A 70 -37.19 -3.50 1.27
C GLN A 70 -38.26 -4.59 1.06
N LYS A 71 -37.86 -5.87 1.04
CA LYS A 71 -38.78 -7.01 0.88
C LYS A 71 -39.70 -7.28 2.07
N ARG A 72 -39.46 -6.67 3.24
CA ARG A 72 -40.31 -6.82 4.43
C ARG A 72 -41.35 -5.71 4.54
N GLU A 73 -41.18 -4.63 3.79
CA GLU A 73 -42.06 -3.46 3.77
C GLU A 73 -43.07 -3.51 2.60
N ASP A 74 -42.82 -4.36 1.60
CA ASP A 74 -43.75 -4.76 0.54
C ASP A 74 -44.63 -5.96 0.97
#